data_AF-A0A379LSB1-F1
#
_entry.id   AF-A0A379LSB1-F1
#
_cell.length_a   1.000
_cell.length_b   1.000
_cell.length_c   1.000
_cell.angle_alpha   90.00
_cell.angle_beta   90.00
_cell.angle_gamma   90.00
#
_symmetry.space_group_name_H-M   'P 1'
#
loop_
_entity.id
_entity.type
_entity.pdbx_description
1 polymer ?
#
loop_
_entity_poly.entity_id
_entity_poly.type
_entity_poly.pdbx_seq_one_letter_code
_entity_poly.pdbx_strand_id
1 'polypeptide(L)'
;MDEPFSALDALTRAQIQTLAAEVLVGHTVLLITHDAAEACRLSHHMLVIGSAGIETCPPLAGQPPRAADDIQVLQSQAALLKQLSRIAG
;
A
#
# COMPACT_ATOMS: atom_id res chain seq x y z
N MET A 1 3.12 10.82 -4.52
CA MET A 1 4.06 10.69 -3.40
C MET A 1 4.94 9.51 -3.70
N ASP A 2 6.25 9.73 -3.78
CA ASP A 2 7.21 8.70 -4.16
C ASP A 2 8.03 8.29 -2.93
N GLU A 3 7.87 7.04 -2.50
CA GLU A 3 8.52 6.44 -1.32
C GLU A 3 8.51 7.34 -0.05
N PRO A 4 7.36 7.97 0.30
CA PRO A 4 7.32 9.07 1.27
C PRO A 4 7.61 8.65 2.72
N PHE A 5 7.57 7.36 3.03
CA PHE A 5 7.69 6.82 4.39
C PHE A 5 8.89 5.88 4.57
N SER A 6 9.69 5.69 3.52
CA SER A 6 10.80 4.72 3.46
C SER A 6 11.88 4.94 4.53
N ALA A 7 12.10 6.20 4.94
CA ALA A 7 13.12 6.59 5.92
C ALA A 7 12.65 6.50 7.39
N LEU A 8 11.40 6.09 7.65
CA LEU A 8 10.81 6.10 8.98
C LEU A 8 10.94 4.73 9.66
N ASP A 9 11.01 4.71 11.00
CA ASP A 9 10.83 3.48 11.77
C ASP A 9 9.35 3.02 11.72
N ALA A 10 9.10 1.80 12.16
CA ALA A 10 7.77 1.17 12.03
C ALA A 10 6.65 1.94 12.75
N LEU A 11 6.90 2.48 13.94
CA LEU A 11 5.89 3.20 14.70
C LEU A 11 5.62 4.57 14.07
N THR A 12 6.68 5.33 13.79
CA THR A 12 6.58 6.64 13.17
C THR A 12 5.94 6.55 11.78
N ARG A 13 6.29 5.54 10.99
CA ARG A 13 5.67 5.25 9.69
C ARG A 13 4.17 5.07 9.84
N ALA A 14 3.71 4.20 10.73
CA ALA A 14 2.28 3.96 10.92
C ALA A 14 1.50 5.24 11.29
N GLN A 15 2.08 6.08 12.16
CA GLN A 15 1.52 7.36 12.57
C GLN A 15 1.44 8.36 11.40
N ILE A 16 2.55 8.55 10.69
CA ILE A 16 2.63 9.49 9.55
C ILE A 16 1.70 9.05 8.42
N GLN A 17 1.58 7.74 8.17
CA GLN A 17 0.63 7.22 7.19
C GLN A 17 -0.83 7.53 7.56
N THR A 18 -1.20 7.40 8.84
CA THR A 18 -2.55 7.80 9.31
C THR A 18 -2.77 9.29 9.08
N LEU A 19 -1.81 10.11 9.50
CA LEU A 19 -1.87 11.56 9.31
C LEU A 19 -1.97 11.94 7.83
N ALA A 20 -1.18 11.31 6.97
CA ALA A 20 -1.21 11.53 5.52
C ALA A 20 -2.59 11.24 4.94
N ALA A 21 -3.22 10.13 5.35
CA ALA A 21 -4.56 9.79 4.89
C ALA A 21 -5.62 10.83 5.33
N GLU A 22 -5.50 11.37 6.55
CA GLU A 22 -6.38 12.42 7.07
C GLU A 22 -6.22 13.76 6.33
N VAL A 23 -4.99 14.22 6.12
CA VAL A 23 -4.73 15.53 5.50
C VAL A 23 -4.96 15.53 3.98
N LEU A 24 -4.92 14.36 3.35
CA LEU A 24 -5.12 14.21 1.90
C LEU A 24 -6.58 13.88 1.53
N VAL A 25 -7.51 13.90 2.50
CA VAL A 25 -8.94 13.79 2.22
C VAL A 25 -9.35 14.84 1.16
N GLY A 26 -10.14 14.42 0.18
CA GLY A 26 -10.59 15.27 -0.93
C GLY A 26 -9.57 15.45 -2.06
N HIS A 27 -8.39 14.83 -1.98
CA HIS A 27 -7.37 14.87 -3.03
C HIS A 27 -7.18 13.51 -3.70
N THR A 28 -6.83 13.52 -4.98
CA THR A 28 -6.36 12.31 -5.67
C THR A 28 -4.86 12.15 -5.44
N VAL A 29 -4.47 11.01 -4.88
CA VAL A 29 -3.07 10.72 -4.52
C VAL A 29 -2.62 9.48 -5.27
N LEU A 30 -1.49 9.60 -5.99
CA LEU A 30 -0.72 8.45 -6.47
C LEU A 30 0.41 8.19 -5.47
N LEU A 31 0.38 7.04 -4.80
CA LEU A 31 1.43 6.58 -3.89
C LEU A 31 2.29 5.53 -4.59
N ILE A 32 3.60 5.75 -4.64
CA ILE A 32 4.59 4.78 -5.12
C ILE A 32 5.32 4.26 -3.88
N THR A 33 5.33 2.95 -3.71
CA THR A 33 5.97 2.26 -2.58
C THR A 33 6.34 0.83 -3.00
N HIS A 34 7.46 0.33 -2.48
CA HIS A 34 7.85 -1.08 -2.56
C HIS A 34 7.36 -1.91 -1.36
N ASP A 35 6.77 -1.28 -0.35
CA ASP A 35 6.27 -1.96 0.85
C ASP A 35 4.77 -2.33 0.68
N ALA A 36 4.52 -3.64 0.62
CA ALA A 36 3.19 -4.20 0.48
C ALA A 36 2.24 -3.83 1.63
N ALA A 37 2.75 -3.63 2.85
CA ALA A 37 1.92 -3.22 3.99
C ALA A 37 1.34 -1.82 3.75
N GLU A 38 2.15 -0.89 3.26
CA GLU A 38 1.71 0.48 2.98
C GLU A 38 0.68 0.51 1.86
N ALA A 39 0.96 -0.22 0.78
CA ALA A 39 0.07 -0.33 -0.36
C ALA A 39 -1.31 -0.85 0.09
N CYS A 40 -1.36 -1.96 0.83
CA CYS A 40 -2.62 -2.51 1.33
C CYS A 40 -3.32 -1.58 2.33
N ARG A 41 -2.56 -0.81 3.11
CA ARG A 41 -3.11 0.06 4.14
C ARG A 41 -3.73 1.35 3.58
N LEU A 42 -3.08 1.98 2.59
CA LEU A 42 -3.40 3.34 2.15
C LEU A 42 -4.12 3.44 0.81
N SER A 43 -4.14 2.37 0.02
CA SER A 43 -4.69 2.42 -1.33
C SER A 43 -6.21 2.28 -1.37
N HIS A 44 -6.83 3.01 -2.30
CA HIS A 44 -8.17 2.69 -2.80
C HIS A 44 -8.08 1.64 -3.92
N HIS A 45 -7.06 1.77 -4.76
CA HIS A 45 -6.74 0.86 -5.87
C HIS A 45 -5.23 0.61 -5.89
N MET A 46 -4.83 -0.64 -6.17
CA MET A 46 -3.43 -1.02 -6.27
C MET A 46 -3.09 -1.51 -7.67
N LEU A 47 -1.93 -1.08 -8.13
CA LEU A 47 -1.30 -1.48 -9.38
C LEU A 47 0.11 -1.96 -9.05
N VAL A 48 0.54 -3.05 -9.67
CA VAL A 48 1.92 -3.53 -9.60
C VAL A 48 2.59 -3.25 -10.93
N ILE A 49 3.77 -2.63 -10.87
CA ILE A 49 4.57 -2.33 -12.05
C ILE A 49 5.73 -3.34 -12.10
N GLY A 50 5.85 -4.00 -13.24
CA GLY A 50 6.86 -5.01 -13.52
C GLY A 50 7.53 -4.81 -14.87
N SER A 51 8.51 -5.66 -15.17
CA SER A 51 9.20 -5.69 -16.47
C SER A 51 8.26 -5.95 -17.64
N ALA A 52 7.20 -6.72 -17.43
CA ALA A 52 6.19 -7.06 -18.43
C ALA A 52 5.05 -6.03 -18.55
N GLY A 53 5.02 -4.98 -17.72
CA GLY A 53 3.99 -3.95 -17.72
C GLY A 53 3.30 -3.75 -16.36
N ILE A 54 2.02 -3.36 -16.39
CA ILE A 54 1.23 -3.02 -15.20
C ILE A 54 0.16 -4.09 -14.97
N GLU A 55 0.10 -4.64 -13.77
CA GLU A 55 -0.93 -5.58 -13.31
C GLU A 55 -1.84 -4.92 -12.27
N THR A 56 -3.15 -5.10 -12.40
CA THR A 56 -4.13 -4.65 -11.39
C THR A 56 -4.24 -5.66 -10.26
N CYS A 57 -4.26 -5.19 -9.01
CA CYS A 57 -4.55 -6.06 -7.87
C CYS A 57 -6.06 -6.12 -7.58
N PRO A 58 -6.53 -7.19 -6.90
CA PRO A 58 -7.90 -7.26 -6.40
C PRO A 58 -8.22 -6.08 -5.46
N PRO A 59 -9.48 -5.60 -5.42
CA PRO A 59 -9.88 -4.57 -4.48
C PRO A 59 -9.86 -5.11 -3.04
N LEU A 60 -9.42 -4.27 -2.10
CA LEU A 60 -9.51 -4.54 -0.67
C LEU A 60 -10.79 -3.93 -0.11
N ALA A 61 -11.47 -4.65 0.78
CA ALA A 61 -12.60 -4.09 1.52
C ALA A 61 -12.13 -3.02 2.53
N GLY A 62 -13.07 -2.18 2.95
CA GLY A 62 -12.78 -1.04 3.83
C GLY A 62 -12.13 0.14 3.12
N GLN A 63 -12.07 1.26 3.84
CA GLN A 63 -11.49 2.52 3.35
C GLN A 63 -10.08 2.72 3.94
N PRO A 64 -9.15 3.33 3.20
CA PRO A 64 -7.88 3.76 3.77
C PRO A 64 -8.08 4.94 4.74
N PRO A 65 -7.26 5.05 5.81
CA PRO A 65 -6.21 4.10 6.19
C PRO A 65 -6.81 2.87 6.88
N ARG A 66 -6.51 1.66 6.37
CA ARG A 66 -6.95 0.42 7.00
C ARG A 66 -6.14 0.13 8.27
N ALA A 67 -6.69 -0.69 9.16
CA ALA A 67 -5.95 -1.15 10.33
C ALA A 67 -4.85 -2.14 9.88
N ALA A 68 -3.63 -1.98 10.40
CA ALA A 68 -2.49 -2.80 9.98
C ALA A 68 -2.59 -4.26 10.47
N ASP A 69 -3.40 -4.50 11.51
CA ASP A 69 -3.68 -5.80 12.11
C ASP A 69 -4.99 -6.43 11.60
N ASP A 70 -5.67 -5.81 10.64
CA ASP A 70 -6.86 -6.39 10.01
C ASP A 70 -6.48 -7.66 9.22
N ILE A 71 -7.22 -8.75 9.46
CA ILE A 71 -6.95 -10.05 8.84
C ILE A 71 -7.01 -9.97 7.30
N GLN A 72 -7.93 -9.19 6.73
CA GLN A 72 -8.05 -9.04 5.28
C GLN A 72 -6.87 -8.25 4.71
N VAL A 73 -6.35 -7.26 5.45
CA VAL A 73 -5.14 -6.52 5.06
C VAL A 73 -3.93 -7.44 5.07
N LEU A 74 -3.75 -8.23 6.12
CA LEU A 74 -2.64 -9.19 6.23
C LEU A 74 -2.68 -10.26 5.12
N GLN A 75 -3.87 -10.76 4.79
CA GLN A 75 -4.05 -11.70 3.68
C GLN A 75 -3.71 -11.07 2.32
N SER A 76 -4.14 -9.82 2.11
CA SER A 76 -3.87 -9.07 0.88
C SER A 76 -2.39 -8.75 0.73
N GLN A 77 -1.71 -8.41 1.83
CA GLN A 77 -0.26 -8.20 1.85
C GLN A 77 0.47 -9.48 1.45
N ALA A 78 0.08 -10.63 2.00
CA ALA A 78 0.68 -11.91 1.63
C ALA A 78 0.46 -12.26 0.15
N ALA A 79 -0.72 -11.95 -0.41
CA ALA A 79 -1.00 -12.12 -1.84
C ALA A 79 -0.16 -11.18 -2.72
N LEU A 80 -0.04 -9.91 -2.32
CA LEU A 80 0.75 -8.90 -3.04
C LEU A 80 2.25 -9.25 -3.04
N LEU A 81 2.80 -9.70 -1.91
CA LEU A 81 4.18 -10.18 -1.84
C LEU A 81 4.44 -11.33 -2.81
N LYS A 82 3.52 -12.31 -2.89
CA LYS A 82 3.63 -13.41 -3.88
C LYS A 82 3.58 -12.91 -5.32
N GLN A 83 2.79 -11.86 -5.60
CA GLN A 83 2.72 -11.24 -6.92
C GLN A 83 4.03 -10.52 -7.26
N LEU A 84 4.57 -9.72 -6.33
CA LEU A 84 5.85 -9.03 -6.49
C LEU A 84 7.01 -10.00 -6.73
N SER A 85 7.09 -11.10 -5.97
CA SER A 85 8.11 -12.13 -6.17
C SER A 85 8.04 -12.79 -7.54
N ARG A 86 6.84 -12.95 -8.11
CA ARG A 86 6.65 -13.51 -9.46
C ARG A 86 7.09 -12.55 -10.55
N ILE A 87 6.90 -11.24 -10.32
CA ILE A 87 7.19 -10.19 -11.30
C ILE A 87 8.67 -9.79 -11.29
N ALA A 88 9.33 -9.92 -10.13
CA ALA A 88 10.76 -9.62 -9.97
C ALA A 88 11.69 -10.75 -10.46
N GLY A 89 11.17 -11.97 -10.59
CA GLY A 89 11.90 -13.13 -11.13
C GLY A 89 11.70 -13.30 -12.62
#